data_AF-A0AAW4CMH0-F1
#
_entry.id   AF-A0AAW4CMH0-F1
#
_cell.length_a   1.000
_cell.length_b   1.000
_cell.length_c   1.000
_cell.angle_alpha   90.00
_cell.angle_beta   90.00
_cell.angle_gamma   90.00
#
_symmetry.space_group_name_H-M   'P 1'
#
loop_
_entity.id
_entity.type
_entity.pdbx_description
1 polymer ?
#
loop_
_entity_poly.entity_id
_entity_poly.type
_entity_poly.pdbx_seq_one_letter_code
_entity_poly.pdbx_strand_id
1 'polypeptide(L)'
;GDWLTRTAETVFGMPGELNYTSNGMIYGARLFDATRNFTIRDAEFSTNLEQHFKNCVFGDVLLHHKSLTDLAKASDLWTAIGPGSEARSQQWLERASGGKVSSHIVTCRVAYQALGGQWETMIQANAAIWGKIVYPRLSNEAAAAKLTHDVPVINAAFTGNSDNFVGVMRQNSAINAFMQARDGMSGST
;
A
#
# COMPACT_ATOMS: atom_id res chain seq x y z
N GLY A 1 23.98 1.34 11.92
CA GLY A 1 23.09 2.49 12.13
C GLY A 1 23.03 3.37 10.90
N ASP A 2 24.15 3.98 10.53
CA ASP A 2 24.20 5.11 9.59
C ASP A 2 24.03 4.77 8.10
N TRP A 3 24.28 3.52 7.69
CA TRP A 3 24.18 3.09 6.29
C TRP A 3 22.72 2.93 5.81
N LEU A 4 21.81 2.52 6.71
CA LEU A 4 20.39 2.37 6.42
C LEU A 4 19.69 3.73 6.35
N THR A 5 20.12 4.70 7.16
CA THR A 5 19.60 6.07 7.13
C THR A 5 20.00 6.78 5.84
N ARG A 6 21.26 6.67 5.41
CA ARG A 6 21.71 7.26 4.13
C ARG A 6 21.03 6.64 2.90
N THR A 7 20.80 5.33 2.92
CA THR A 7 20.10 4.66 1.79
C THR A 7 18.64 5.08 1.71
N ALA A 8 17.99 5.36 2.85
CA ALA A 8 16.67 5.99 2.86
C ALA A 8 16.73 7.43 2.30
N GLU A 9 17.73 8.23 2.68
CA GLU A 9 17.86 9.62 2.22
C GLU A 9 18.24 9.77 0.73
N THR A 10 18.86 8.75 0.10
CA THR A 10 19.19 8.83 -1.35
C THR A 10 18.02 8.44 -2.26
N VAL A 11 17.02 7.72 -1.74
CA VAL A 11 15.78 7.37 -2.48
C VAL A 11 14.66 8.38 -2.19
N PHE A 12 14.75 9.11 -1.06
CA PHE A 12 13.83 10.19 -0.66
C PHE A 12 14.45 11.60 -0.74
N GLY A 13 15.55 11.77 -1.44
CA GLY A 13 16.11 13.08 -1.73
C GLY A 13 15.17 13.89 -2.61
N MET A 14 14.35 14.74 -1.98
CA MET A 14 13.53 15.74 -2.67
C MET A 14 14.44 16.56 -3.61
N PRO A 15 14.20 16.54 -4.93
CA PRO A 15 14.87 17.48 -5.83
C PRO A 15 14.50 18.90 -5.39
N GLY A 16 15.54 19.70 -5.16
CA GLY A 16 15.43 21.07 -4.72
C GLY A 16 14.50 21.90 -5.61
N GLU A 17 13.76 22.78 -4.95
CA GLU A 17 13.15 24.01 -5.46
C GLU A 17 12.95 24.10 -6.97
N LEU A 18 11.76 23.78 -7.47
CA LEU A 18 11.37 24.16 -8.84
C LEU A 18 9.89 24.53 -8.97
N ASN A 19 9.71 25.85 -8.89
CA ASN A 19 8.76 26.74 -9.57
C ASN A 19 7.26 26.38 -9.68
N TYR A 20 6.52 27.30 -9.07
CA TYR A 20 5.12 27.64 -9.26
C TYR A 20 4.81 28.03 -10.71
N THR A 21 4.00 27.22 -11.42
CA THR A 21 3.00 27.72 -12.37
C THR A 21 1.90 26.67 -12.54
N SER A 22 0.64 27.09 -12.39
CA SER A 22 -0.60 26.47 -12.92
C SER A 22 -0.47 24.99 -13.33
N ASN A 23 -0.79 24.07 -12.42
CA ASN A 23 -0.79 22.61 -12.60
C ASN A 23 0.59 21.92 -12.79
N GLY A 24 1.70 22.66 -12.76
CA GLY A 24 3.08 22.14 -12.82
C GLY A 24 3.61 21.64 -11.47
N MET A 25 4.60 20.75 -11.52
CA MET A 25 5.39 20.05 -10.48
C MET A 25 4.93 20.08 -9.01
N ILE A 26 4.66 21.23 -8.39
CA ILE A 26 4.10 21.33 -7.02
C ILE A 26 2.80 20.54 -6.90
N TYR A 27 1.92 20.63 -7.89
CA TYR A 27 0.70 19.84 -7.92
C TYR A 27 1.01 18.33 -7.94
N GLY A 28 1.89 17.93 -8.86
CA GLY A 28 2.31 16.53 -9.01
C GLY A 28 2.95 16.00 -7.73
N ALA A 29 3.86 16.76 -7.11
CA ALA A 29 4.53 16.39 -5.88
C ALA A 29 3.55 16.26 -4.71
N ARG A 30 2.58 17.17 -4.56
CA ARG A 30 1.55 17.10 -3.51
C ARG A 30 0.64 15.90 -3.69
N LEU A 31 0.21 15.61 -4.92
CA LEU A 31 -0.62 14.42 -5.17
C LEU A 31 0.19 13.14 -4.99
N PHE A 32 1.44 13.11 -5.46
CA PHE A 32 2.33 11.98 -5.25
C PHE A 32 2.56 11.70 -3.76
N ASP A 33 2.80 12.74 -2.96
CA ASP A 33 2.91 12.63 -1.50
C ASP A 33 1.59 12.17 -0.86
N ALA A 34 0.45 12.76 -1.26
CA ALA A 34 -0.87 12.34 -0.78
C ALA A 34 -1.15 10.85 -1.05
N THR A 35 -0.77 10.34 -2.22
CA THR A 35 -1.00 8.92 -2.58
C THR A 35 -0.28 7.95 -1.66
N ARG A 36 0.83 8.35 -1.04
CA ARG A 36 1.56 7.56 -0.05
C ARG A 36 0.92 7.60 1.33
N ASN A 37 0.01 8.52 1.59
CA ASN A 37 -0.63 8.66 2.91
C ASN A 37 -2.10 8.21 2.90
N PHE A 38 -2.59 7.72 1.76
CA PHE A 38 -3.94 7.16 1.68
C PHE A 38 -4.02 5.80 2.38
N THR A 39 -5.03 5.66 3.22
CA THR A 39 -5.32 4.45 3.99
C THR A 39 -6.65 3.85 3.55
N ILE A 40 -6.71 2.53 3.46
CA ILE A 40 -7.96 1.79 3.27
C ILE A 40 -8.67 1.75 4.63
N ARG A 41 -9.95 2.16 4.64
CA ARG A 41 -10.74 2.30 5.88
C ARG A 41 -11.49 1.04 6.31
N ASP A 42 -11.44 -0.03 5.52
CA ASP A 42 -12.05 -1.29 5.89
C ASP A 42 -11.22 -1.96 6.99
N ALA A 43 -11.85 -2.12 8.16
CA ALA A 43 -11.16 -2.56 9.37
C ALA A 43 -10.76 -4.03 9.29
N GLU A 44 -11.62 -4.89 8.74
CA GLU A 44 -11.34 -6.31 8.57
C GLU A 44 -10.23 -6.53 7.54
N PHE A 45 -10.27 -5.86 6.39
CA PHE A 45 -9.20 -5.89 5.39
C PHE A 45 -7.87 -5.43 6.00
N SER A 46 -7.87 -4.29 6.68
CA SER A 46 -6.66 -3.73 7.30
C SER A 46 -6.08 -4.68 8.35
N THR A 47 -6.94 -5.28 9.18
CA THR A 47 -6.51 -6.27 10.18
C THR A 47 -5.94 -7.52 9.52
N ASN A 48 -6.63 -8.08 8.52
CA ASN A 48 -6.16 -9.26 7.79
C ASN A 48 -4.83 -9.01 7.06
N LEU A 49 -4.66 -7.81 6.51
CA LEU A 49 -3.44 -7.38 5.84
C LEU A 49 -2.27 -7.24 6.84
N GLU A 50 -2.50 -6.63 8.00
CA GLU A 50 -1.50 -6.53 9.07
C GLU A 50 -1.07 -7.91 9.55
N GLN A 51 -2.04 -8.80 9.82
CA GLN A 51 -1.76 -10.19 10.20
C GLN A 51 -0.97 -10.92 9.11
N HIS A 52 -1.22 -10.60 7.83
CA HIS A 52 -0.47 -11.17 6.71
C HIS A 52 0.98 -10.70 6.69
N PHE A 53 1.23 -9.40 6.83
CA PHE A 53 2.61 -8.92 6.89
C PHE A 53 3.35 -9.50 8.08
N LYS A 54 2.75 -9.43 9.27
CA LYS A 54 3.35 -9.90 10.52
C LYS A 54 3.61 -11.41 10.52
N ASN A 55 2.56 -12.20 10.30
CA ASN A 55 2.65 -13.64 10.44
C ASN A 55 3.17 -14.30 9.18
N CYS A 56 2.87 -13.81 7.97
CA CYS A 56 3.26 -14.49 6.73
C CYS A 56 4.55 -13.91 6.17
N VAL A 57 4.55 -12.64 5.77
CA VAL A 57 5.67 -12.03 5.03
C VAL A 57 6.95 -11.98 5.88
N PHE A 58 6.88 -11.42 7.08
CA PHE A 58 8.07 -11.31 7.92
C PHE A 58 8.58 -12.65 8.43
N GLY A 59 7.71 -13.63 8.62
CA GLY A 59 8.21 -14.96 8.96
C GLY A 59 8.89 -15.66 7.78
N ASP A 60 8.47 -15.42 6.53
CA ASP A 60 9.22 -15.89 5.36
C ASP A 60 10.57 -15.18 5.22
N VAL A 61 10.64 -13.91 5.63
CA VAL A 61 11.91 -13.16 5.74
C VAL A 61 12.82 -13.76 6.82
N LEU A 62 12.30 -14.04 8.02
CA LEU A 62 13.07 -14.58 9.15
C LEU A 62 13.61 -15.99 8.86
N LEU A 63 12.91 -16.76 8.03
CA LEU A 63 13.35 -18.07 7.55
C LEU A 63 14.21 -17.99 6.28
N HIS A 64 14.63 -16.78 5.88
CA HIS A 64 15.46 -16.52 4.69
C HIS A 64 14.85 -16.97 3.36
N HIS A 65 13.52 -17.17 3.29
CA HIS A 65 12.82 -17.43 2.04
C HIS A 65 12.60 -16.15 1.21
N LYS A 66 12.66 -14.97 1.85
CA LYS A 66 12.49 -13.66 1.21
C LYS A 66 13.57 -12.69 1.71
N SER A 67 14.11 -11.90 0.80
CA SER A 67 15.11 -10.86 1.10
C SER A 67 14.44 -9.52 1.35
N LEU A 68 14.72 -8.88 2.48
CA LEU A 68 14.25 -7.50 2.75
C LEU A 68 14.75 -6.51 1.69
N THR A 69 15.97 -6.71 1.19
CA THR A 69 16.53 -5.86 0.13
C THR A 69 15.77 -6.00 -1.18
N ASP A 70 15.36 -7.22 -1.54
CA ASP A 70 14.62 -7.46 -2.78
C ASP A 70 13.19 -6.96 -2.64
N LEU A 71 12.55 -7.17 -1.48
CA LEU A 71 11.22 -6.63 -1.19
C LEU A 71 11.22 -5.10 -1.21
N ALA A 72 12.24 -4.44 -0.64
CA ALA A 72 12.34 -2.98 -0.64
C ALA A 72 12.57 -2.37 -2.04
N LYS A 73 13.10 -3.15 -2.98
CA LYS A 73 13.33 -2.74 -4.38
C LYS A 73 12.23 -3.18 -5.33
N ALA A 74 11.23 -3.92 -4.85
CA ALA A 74 10.18 -4.45 -5.69
C ALA A 74 9.31 -3.32 -6.27
N SER A 75 9.18 -3.29 -7.59
CA SER A 75 8.23 -2.40 -8.29
C SER A 75 6.78 -2.76 -7.98
N ASP A 76 6.51 -4.05 -7.71
CA ASP A 76 5.26 -4.56 -7.16
C ASP A 76 5.57 -5.41 -5.91
N LEU A 77 5.44 -4.78 -4.75
CA LEU A 77 5.68 -5.40 -3.45
C LEU A 77 4.68 -6.52 -3.19
N TRP A 78 3.41 -6.34 -3.59
CA TRP A 78 2.38 -7.34 -3.37
C TRP A 78 2.72 -8.63 -4.12
N THR A 79 3.09 -8.54 -5.39
CA THR A 79 3.55 -9.70 -6.16
C THR A 79 4.83 -10.31 -5.56
N ALA A 80 5.76 -9.49 -5.09
CA ALA A 80 7.03 -9.97 -4.53
C ALA A 80 6.87 -10.78 -3.23
N ILE A 81 5.89 -10.44 -2.38
CA ILE A 81 5.62 -11.21 -1.15
C ILE A 81 4.87 -12.52 -1.41
N GLY A 82 4.18 -12.63 -2.55
CA GLY A 82 3.44 -13.82 -2.92
C GLY A 82 4.32 -15.06 -3.17
N PRO A 83 3.69 -16.25 -3.27
CA PRO A 83 2.27 -16.52 -3.02
C PRO A 83 1.96 -16.81 -1.54
N GLY A 84 2.91 -16.68 -0.62
CA GLY A 84 2.80 -17.10 0.78
C GLY A 84 2.99 -18.61 1.01
N SER A 85 3.46 -18.98 2.20
CA SER A 85 3.68 -20.37 2.62
C SER A 85 2.39 -21.14 2.90
N GLU A 86 2.34 -22.43 2.55
CA GLU A 86 1.24 -23.33 2.97
C GLU A 86 1.41 -23.87 4.38
N ALA A 87 2.66 -23.93 4.87
CA ALA A 87 2.99 -24.45 6.20
C ALA A 87 2.74 -23.42 7.32
N ARG A 88 2.40 -22.19 6.96
CA ARG A 88 2.19 -21.07 7.89
C ARG A 88 0.77 -20.55 7.73
N SER A 89 0.25 -20.00 8.81
CA SER A 89 -1.13 -19.55 8.87
C SER A 89 -1.25 -18.22 9.59
N GLN A 90 -2.42 -17.59 9.41
CA GLN A 90 -2.81 -16.39 10.12
C GLN A 90 -4.25 -16.53 10.59
N GLN A 91 -4.60 -15.71 11.57
CA GLN A 91 -6.00 -15.42 11.87
C GLN A 91 -6.61 -14.62 10.71
N TRP A 92 -7.84 -14.96 10.36
CA TRP A 92 -8.63 -14.31 9.33
C TRP A 92 -9.96 -13.85 9.92
N LEU A 93 -10.24 -12.56 9.77
CA LEU A 93 -11.50 -11.95 10.11
C LEU A 93 -12.40 -11.91 8.88
N GLU A 94 -13.61 -12.44 9.02
CA GLU A 94 -14.62 -12.44 7.98
C GLU A 94 -15.89 -11.77 8.49
N ARG A 95 -16.35 -10.75 7.76
CA ARG A 95 -17.63 -10.09 8.04
C ARG A 95 -18.74 -10.80 7.27
N ALA A 96 -19.62 -11.48 7.99
CA ALA A 96 -20.81 -12.12 7.43
C ALA A 96 -21.92 -11.09 7.15
N SER A 97 -22.89 -11.48 6.33
CA SER A 97 -24.12 -10.70 6.11
C SER A 97 -24.86 -10.49 7.44
N GLY A 98 -25.23 -9.24 7.72
CA GLY A 98 -25.82 -8.83 8.99
C GLY A 98 -24.84 -8.32 10.05
N GLY A 99 -23.58 -8.06 9.69
CA GLY A 99 -22.61 -7.35 10.54
C GLY A 99 -21.93 -8.21 11.61
N LYS A 100 -22.16 -9.52 11.62
CA LYS A 100 -21.42 -10.45 12.47
C LYS A 100 -20.01 -10.64 11.92
N VAL A 101 -19.00 -10.56 12.78
CA VAL A 101 -17.61 -10.87 12.43
C VAL A 101 -17.25 -12.23 13.02
N SER A 102 -16.76 -13.13 12.17
CA SER A 102 -16.20 -14.41 12.58
C SER A 102 -14.68 -14.39 12.43
N SER A 103 -14.01 -15.26 13.17
CA SER A 103 -12.57 -15.42 13.11
C SER A 103 -12.24 -16.90 12.92
N HIS A 104 -11.36 -17.21 11.97
CA HIS A 104 -10.87 -18.55 11.74
C HIS A 104 -9.41 -18.52 11.24
N ILE A 105 -8.75 -19.68 11.19
CA ILE A 105 -7.36 -19.79 10.74
C ILE A 105 -7.34 -20.16 9.26
N VAL A 106 -6.54 -19.45 8.47
CA VAL A 106 -6.27 -19.75 7.06
C VAL A 106 -4.76 -19.85 6.83
N THR A 107 -4.33 -20.61 5.82
CA THR A 107 -2.92 -20.62 5.43
C THR A 107 -2.51 -19.27 4.86
N CYS A 108 -1.22 -18.94 4.93
CA CYS A 108 -0.70 -17.70 4.35
C CYS A 108 -0.95 -17.62 2.85
N ARG A 109 -0.93 -18.75 2.13
CA ARG A 109 -1.32 -18.80 0.72
C ARG A 109 -2.78 -18.41 0.49
N VAL A 110 -3.70 -18.97 1.28
CA VAL A 110 -5.13 -18.66 1.17
C VAL A 110 -5.38 -17.19 1.51
N ALA A 111 -4.75 -16.66 2.57
CA ALA A 111 -4.84 -15.25 2.93
C ALA A 111 -4.32 -14.32 1.82
N TYR A 112 -3.17 -14.64 1.22
CA TYR A 112 -2.61 -13.87 0.10
C TYR A 112 -3.58 -13.80 -1.08
N GLN A 113 -4.19 -14.93 -1.45
CA GLN A 113 -5.17 -14.97 -2.54
C GLN A 113 -6.44 -14.17 -2.20
N ALA A 114 -6.95 -14.30 -0.98
CA ALA A 114 -8.14 -13.58 -0.53
C ALA A 114 -7.92 -12.06 -0.49
N LEU A 115 -6.82 -11.60 0.12
CA LEU A 115 -6.42 -10.18 0.12
C LEU A 115 -6.19 -9.67 -1.31
N GLY A 116 -5.54 -10.51 -2.13
CA GLY A 116 -5.31 -10.28 -3.56
C GLY A 116 -6.59 -9.91 -4.31
N GLY A 117 -7.65 -10.68 -4.09
CA GLY A 117 -8.97 -10.47 -4.69
C GLY A 117 -9.77 -9.28 -4.12
N GLN A 118 -9.37 -8.73 -2.97
CA GLN A 118 -10.07 -7.62 -2.32
C GLN A 118 -9.51 -6.23 -2.69
N TRP A 119 -8.25 -6.14 -3.14
CA TRP A 119 -7.58 -4.87 -3.42
C TRP A 119 -8.37 -3.93 -4.33
N GLU A 120 -8.82 -4.43 -5.48
CA GLU A 120 -9.53 -3.60 -6.47
C GLU A 120 -10.79 -2.99 -5.88
N THR A 121 -11.64 -3.82 -5.26
CA THR A 121 -12.87 -3.38 -4.60
C THR A 121 -12.58 -2.35 -3.50
N MET A 122 -11.56 -2.60 -2.67
CA MET A 122 -11.19 -1.68 -1.58
C MET A 122 -10.69 -0.34 -2.12
N ILE A 123 -9.85 -0.33 -3.16
CA ILE A 123 -9.31 0.88 -3.76
C ILE A 123 -10.43 1.69 -4.44
N GLN A 124 -11.29 1.03 -5.21
CA GLN A 124 -12.40 1.70 -5.89
C GLN A 124 -13.41 2.30 -4.89
N ALA A 125 -13.73 1.58 -3.80
CA ALA A 125 -14.63 2.07 -2.77
C ALA A 125 -14.11 3.33 -2.04
N ASN A 126 -12.78 3.51 -1.98
CA ASN A 126 -12.16 4.67 -1.32
C ASN A 126 -11.79 5.80 -2.30
N ALA A 127 -11.85 5.58 -3.62
CA ALA A 127 -11.44 6.56 -4.63
C ALA A 127 -12.18 7.90 -4.51
N ALA A 128 -13.48 7.89 -4.21
CA ALA A 128 -14.25 9.13 -4.01
C ALA A 128 -13.82 9.90 -2.76
N ILE A 129 -13.51 9.20 -1.68
CA ILE A 129 -13.05 9.80 -0.42
C ILE A 129 -11.69 10.46 -0.62
N TRP A 130 -10.72 9.72 -1.18
CA TRP A 130 -9.40 10.24 -1.49
C TRP A 130 -9.46 11.36 -2.54
N GLY A 131 -10.32 11.21 -3.55
CA GLY A 131 -10.55 12.24 -4.55
C GLY A 131 -11.02 13.53 -3.89
N LYS A 132 -11.94 13.45 -2.92
CA LYS A 132 -12.44 14.62 -2.20
C LYS A 132 -11.39 15.27 -1.30
N ILE A 133 -10.47 14.48 -0.74
CA ILE A 133 -9.33 14.98 0.05
C ILE A 133 -8.40 15.83 -0.84
N VAL A 134 -8.10 15.37 -2.06
CA VAL A 134 -7.21 16.07 -3.00
C VAL A 134 -7.92 17.22 -3.73
N TYR A 135 -9.19 17.03 -4.08
CA TYR A 135 -9.98 17.96 -4.90
C TYR A 135 -11.26 18.41 -4.17
N PRO A 136 -11.14 19.20 -3.09
CA PRO A 136 -12.27 19.55 -2.24
C PRO A 136 -13.35 20.37 -2.96
N ARG A 137 -13.04 21.02 -4.08
CA ARG A 137 -13.98 21.83 -4.85
C ARG A 137 -14.77 21.06 -5.91
N LEU A 138 -14.41 19.81 -6.20
CA LEU A 138 -15.12 18.97 -7.19
C LEU A 138 -16.27 18.20 -6.53
N SER A 139 -17.22 17.72 -7.34
CA SER A 139 -18.18 16.69 -6.89
C SER A 139 -17.43 15.39 -6.57
N ASN A 140 -18.05 14.47 -5.82
CA ASN A 140 -17.40 13.22 -5.45
C ASN A 140 -17.01 12.41 -6.69
N GLU A 141 -17.87 12.38 -7.70
CA GLU A 141 -17.69 11.65 -8.96
C GLU A 141 -16.57 12.29 -9.80
N ALA A 142 -16.59 13.62 -9.95
CA ALA A 142 -15.56 14.35 -10.68
C ALA A 142 -14.19 14.26 -9.96
N ALA A 143 -14.18 14.28 -8.63
CA ALA A 143 -12.98 14.14 -7.83
C ALA A 143 -12.38 12.72 -7.95
N ALA A 144 -13.22 11.68 -7.88
CA ALA A 144 -12.81 10.29 -8.09
C ALA A 144 -12.24 10.10 -9.50
N ALA A 145 -12.95 10.56 -10.53
CA ALA A 145 -12.49 10.44 -11.93
C ALA A 145 -11.15 11.15 -12.14
N LYS A 146 -11.00 12.37 -11.60
CA LYS A 146 -9.74 13.11 -11.68
C LYS A 146 -8.60 12.40 -10.92
N LEU A 147 -8.88 11.82 -9.76
CA LEU A 147 -7.88 11.06 -9.01
C LEU A 147 -7.41 9.84 -9.80
N THR A 148 -8.34 9.03 -10.31
CA THR A 148 -8.06 7.84 -11.10
C THR A 148 -7.24 8.15 -12.35
N HIS A 149 -7.47 9.33 -12.96
CA HIS A 149 -6.68 9.79 -14.10
C HIS A 149 -5.28 10.27 -13.71
N ASP A 150 -5.16 11.13 -12.70
CA ASP A 150 -3.90 11.84 -12.43
C ASP A 150 -2.86 10.99 -11.70
N VAL A 151 -3.29 10.07 -10.83
CA VAL A 151 -2.39 9.25 -10.01
C VAL A 151 -1.44 8.39 -10.86
N PRO A 152 -1.90 7.63 -11.87
CA PRO A 152 -1.02 6.89 -12.79
C PRO A 152 0.02 7.78 -13.48
N VAL A 153 -0.40 8.92 -13.99
CA VAL A 153 0.46 9.86 -14.73
C VAL A 153 1.58 10.39 -13.82
N ILE A 154 1.22 10.78 -12.61
CA ILE A 154 2.18 11.30 -11.64
C ILE A 154 3.09 10.18 -11.12
N ASN A 155 2.58 8.98 -10.88
CA ASN A 155 3.42 7.86 -10.47
C ASN A 155 4.49 7.55 -11.53
N ALA A 156 4.12 7.51 -12.80
CA ALA A 156 5.05 7.31 -13.89
C ALA A 156 6.10 8.44 -13.97
N ALA A 157 5.68 9.69 -13.80
CA ALA A 157 6.58 10.84 -13.83
C ALA A 157 7.61 10.85 -12.68
N PHE A 158 7.24 10.39 -11.49
CA PHE A 158 8.12 10.43 -10.30
C PHE A 158 8.91 9.15 -10.04
N THR A 159 8.39 7.99 -10.46
CA THR A 159 9.03 6.69 -10.17
C THR A 159 9.60 5.99 -11.40
N GLY A 160 9.22 6.42 -12.61
CA GLY A 160 9.48 5.69 -13.84
C GLY A 160 8.61 4.44 -14.03
N ASN A 161 7.81 4.05 -13.02
CA ASN A 161 6.93 2.88 -13.10
C ASN A 161 5.53 3.31 -13.59
N SER A 162 5.13 2.80 -14.74
CA SER A 162 3.76 2.95 -15.25
C SER A 162 2.89 1.79 -14.74
N ASP A 163 1.80 2.12 -14.07
CA ASP A 163 0.75 1.17 -13.69
C ASP A 163 -0.60 1.91 -13.71
N ASN A 164 -1.71 1.19 -13.67
CA ASN A 164 -3.03 1.77 -13.56
C ASN A 164 -3.28 2.29 -12.12
N PHE A 165 -4.40 2.99 -11.93
CA PHE A 165 -4.75 3.57 -10.63
C PHE A 165 -4.76 2.52 -9.50
N VAL A 166 -5.34 1.35 -9.75
CA VAL A 166 -5.42 0.26 -8.76
C VAL A 166 -4.04 -0.27 -8.41
N GLY A 167 -3.16 -0.46 -9.39
CA GLY A 167 -1.81 -0.93 -9.19
C GLY A 167 -0.95 0.05 -8.39
N VAL A 168 -0.98 1.34 -8.75
CA VAL A 168 -0.27 2.40 -7.99
C VAL A 168 -0.78 2.47 -6.54
N MET A 169 -2.10 2.49 -6.36
CA MET A 169 -2.70 2.58 -5.03
C MET A 169 -2.42 1.32 -4.19
N ARG A 170 -2.44 0.13 -4.80
CA ARG A 170 -2.04 -1.13 -4.14
C ARG A 170 -0.59 -1.07 -3.72
N GLN A 171 0.31 -0.64 -4.60
CA GLN A 171 1.74 -0.56 -4.30
C GLN A 171 2.01 0.35 -3.10
N ASN A 172 1.46 1.57 -3.11
CA ASN A 172 1.61 2.50 -1.99
C ASN A 172 0.99 1.95 -0.69
N SER A 173 -0.20 1.36 -0.77
CA SER A 173 -0.87 0.78 0.40
C SER A 173 -0.10 -0.42 0.97
N ALA A 174 0.43 -1.30 0.11
CA ALA A 174 1.23 -2.44 0.52
C ALA A 174 2.54 -2.00 1.17
N ILE A 175 3.21 -0.97 0.63
CA ILE A 175 4.42 -0.38 1.23
C ILE A 175 4.10 0.15 2.64
N ASN A 176 3.02 0.90 2.79
CA ASN A 176 2.62 1.45 4.09
C ASN A 176 2.35 0.35 5.11
N ALA A 177 1.58 -0.67 4.74
CA ALA A 177 1.28 -1.79 5.61
C ALA A 177 2.55 -2.59 5.98
N PHE A 178 3.46 -2.79 5.04
CA PHE A 178 4.76 -3.42 5.29
C PHE A 178 5.61 -2.62 6.29
N MET A 179 5.68 -1.30 6.12
CA MET A 179 6.43 -0.42 7.02
C MET A 179 5.83 -0.40 8.43
N GLN A 180 4.51 -0.31 8.55
CA GLN A 180 3.81 -0.38 9.83
C GLN A 180 4.05 -1.72 10.53
N ALA A 181 3.94 -2.83 9.80
CA ALA A 181 4.20 -4.16 10.35
C ALA A 181 5.66 -4.33 10.79
N ARG A 182 6.63 -3.80 10.03
CA ARG A 182 8.04 -3.77 10.42
C ARG A 182 8.25 -3.02 11.74
N ASP A 183 7.70 -1.82 11.83
CA ASP A 183 7.88 -0.96 13.00
C ASP A 183 7.23 -1.61 14.25
N GLY A 184 6.06 -2.23 14.09
CA GLY A 184 5.41 -3.04 15.12
C GLY A 184 6.21 -4.27 15.57
N MET A 185 7.08 -4.82 14.72
CA MET A 185 8.02 -5.89 15.11
C MET A 185 9.25 -5.37 15.85
N SER A 186 9.65 -4.12 15.61
CA SER A 186 10.79 -3.49 16.30
C SER A 186 10.45 -2.99 17.71
N GLY A 187 9.16 -2.84 18.04
CA GLY A 187 8.64 -2.29 19.29
C GLY A 187 8.09 -3.33 20.28
N SER A 188 8.84 -4.40 20.53
CA SER A 188 8.61 -5.32 21.67
C SER A 188 9.85 -5.35 22.55
N THR A 189 10.06 -4.27 23.31
CA THR A 189 10.92 -4.24 24.50
C THR A 189 10.17 -3.59 25.63
#